data_AF-A0A4R2N3H1-F1
#
_entry.id   AF-A0A4R2N3H1-F1
#
_cell.length_a   1.000
_cell.length_b   1.000
_cell.length_c   1.000
_cell.angle_alpha   90.00
_cell.angle_beta   90.00
_cell.angle_gamma   90.00
#
_symmetry.space_group_name_H-M   'P 1'
#
loop_
_entity.id
_entity.type
_entity.pdbx_description
1 polymer ?
#
loop_
_entity_poly.entity_id
_entity_poly.type
_entity_poly.pdbx_seq_one_letter_code
_entity_poly.pdbx_strand_id
1 'polypeptide(L)'
;MMRSSPSFLEHALVAVEAQLQELSAALLAPDPFALQTCSEQMRQVAIDFVAALGGLQGQVLSEPLQRRIQQIHATLSIHRDSLARLAAVADRQAEVLLPPAESAPTYAPGLGFSAGVPGAARIYSAAG
;
A
#
# COMPACT_ATOMS: atom_id res chain seq x y z
N MET A 1 -25.40 -22.00 -15.24
CA MET A 1 -23.94 -22.07 -15.48
C MET A 1 -23.66 -21.53 -16.87
N MET A 2 -23.33 -20.24 -16.99
CA MET A 2 -22.89 -19.65 -18.26
C MET A 2 -21.54 -20.26 -18.63
N ARG A 3 -21.48 -20.93 -19.77
CA ARG A 3 -20.21 -21.38 -20.35
C ARG A 3 -19.47 -20.13 -20.79
N SER A 4 -18.32 -19.83 -20.18
CA SER A 4 -17.49 -18.71 -20.62
C SER A 4 -16.99 -19.01 -22.03
N SER A 5 -17.52 -18.29 -23.02
CA SER A 5 -17.09 -18.41 -24.40
C SER A 5 -15.70 -17.76 -24.58
N PRO A 6 -14.85 -18.22 -25.51
CA PRO A 6 -13.54 -17.62 -25.77
C PRO A 6 -13.63 -16.12 -26.13
N SER A 7 -14.75 -15.65 -26.70
CA SER A 7 -15.01 -14.23 -26.94
C SER A 7 -15.12 -13.40 -25.66
N PHE A 8 -15.64 -13.97 -24.56
CA PHE A 8 -15.73 -13.29 -23.27
C PHE A 8 -14.34 -13.07 -22.66
N LEU A 9 -13.44 -14.03 -22.81
CA LEU A 9 -12.05 -13.89 -22.37
C LEU A 9 -11.31 -12.82 -23.17
N GLU A 10 -11.52 -12.76 -24.48
CA GLU A 10 -10.95 -11.72 -25.34
C GLU A 10 -11.42 -10.31 -24.91
N HIS A 11 -12.71 -10.13 -24.62
CA HIS A 11 -13.23 -8.87 -24.09
C HIS A 11 -12.62 -8.50 -22.73
N ALA A 12 -12.49 -9.47 -21.82
CA ALA A 12 -11.85 -9.25 -20.53
C ALA A 12 -10.36 -8.88 -20.69
N LEU A 13 -9.64 -9.50 -21.63
CA LEU A 13 -8.25 -9.15 -21.93
C LEU A 13 -8.09 -7.73 -22.44
N VAL A 14 -8.94 -7.31 -23.39
CA VAL A 14 -8.91 -5.94 -23.92
C VAL A 14 -9.19 -4.93 -22.80
N ALA A 15 -10.10 -5.23 -21.88
CA ALA A 15 -10.36 -4.37 -20.72
C ALA A 15 -9.14 -4.26 -19.78
N VAL A 16 -8.45 -5.37 -19.51
CA VAL A 16 -7.20 -5.36 -18.72
C VAL A 16 -6.12 -4.53 -19.41
N GLU A 17 -5.94 -4.70 -20.72
CA GLU A 17 -4.95 -3.96 -21.51
C GLU A 17 -5.23 -2.45 -21.50
N ALA A 18 -6.48 -2.03 -21.66
CA ALA A 18 -6.88 -0.62 -21.59
C ALA A 18 -6.60 -0.04 -20.19
N GLN A 19 -6.99 -0.76 -19.13
CA GLN A 19 -6.78 -0.29 -17.76
C GLN A 19 -5.29 -0.17 -17.41
N LEU A 20 -4.43 -1.04 -17.96
CA LEU A 20 -2.98 -0.92 -17.80
C LEU A 20 -2.43 0.35 -18.43
N GLN A 21 -2.94 0.76 -19.59
CA GLN A 21 -2.53 2.00 -20.24
C GLN A 21 -2.98 3.22 -19.42
N GLU A 22 -4.20 3.20 -18.89
CA GLU A 22 -4.71 4.27 -18.03
C GLU A 22 -3.92 4.39 -16.72
N LEU A 23 -3.61 3.26 -16.06
CA LEU A 23 -2.77 3.25 -14.86
C LEU A 23 -1.36 3.77 -15.14
N SER A 24 -0.78 3.44 -16.32
CA SER A 24 0.51 3.98 -16.75
C SER A 24 0.47 5.51 -16.89
N ALA A 25 -0.61 6.04 -17.47
CA ALA A 25 -0.79 7.47 -17.61
C ALA A 25 -1.01 8.16 -16.25
N ALA A 26 -1.81 7.54 -15.36
CA ALA A 26 -2.07 8.04 -14.01
C ALA A 26 -0.81 8.06 -13.12
N LEU A 27 0.10 7.09 -13.28
CA LEU A 27 1.39 7.06 -12.60
C LEU A 27 2.30 8.24 -12.98
N LEU A 28 2.15 8.79 -14.18
CA LEU A 28 2.91 9.96 -14.64
C LEU A 28 2.22 11.29 -14.27
N ALA A 29 0.93 11.26 -13.96
CA ALA A 29 0.19 12.42 -13.52
C ALA A 29 0.45 12.73 -12.04
N PRO A 30 0.53 14.00 -11.64
CA PRO A 30 0.68 14.40 -10.23
C PRO A 30 -0.63 14.33 -9.44
N ASP A 31 -1.53 13.40 -9.79
CA ASP A 31 -2.85 13.25 -9.16
C ASP A 31 -2.94 11.94 -8.36
N PRO A 32 -2.82 12.00 -7.03
CA PRO A 32 -2.89 10.81 -6.18
C PRO A 32 -4.29 10.18 -6.16
N PHE A 33 -5.36 10.94 -6.39
CA PHE A 33 -6.73 10.43 -6.39
C PHE A 33 -7.03 9.66 -7.69
N ALA A 34 -6.52 10.15 -8.82
CA ALA A 34 -6.57 9.42 -10.08
C ALA A 34 -5.84 8.07 -9.99
N LEU A 35 -4.67 8.04 -9.34
CA LEU A 35 -3.91 6.80 -9.13
C LEU A 35 -4.68 5.79 -8.26
N GLN A 36 -5.31 6.23 -7.18
CA GLN A 36 -6.15 5.37 -6.34
C GLN A 36 -7.31 4.79 -7.14
N THR A 37 -8.05 5.64 -7.85
CA THR A 37 -9.20 5.23 -8.66
C THR A 37 -8.80 4.21 -9.73
N CYS A 38 -7.69 4.47 -10.44
CA CYS A 38 -7.16 3.53 -11.44
C CYS A 38 -6.75 2.20 -10.81
N SER A 39 -6.21 2.21 -9.58
CA SER A 39 -5.81 1.00 -8.86
C SER A 39 -7.01 0.15 -8.43
N GLU A 40 -8.09 0.79 -7.96
CA GLU A 40 -9.35 0.12 -7.60
C GLU A 40 -10.01 -0.51 -8.83
N GLN A 41 -10.07 0.24 -9.94
CA GLN A 41 -10.59 -0.26 -11.21
C GLN A 41 -9.75 -1.44 -11.73
N MET A 42 -8.42 -1.35 -11.69
CA MET A 42 -7.53 -2.44 -12.08
C MET A 42 -7.76 -3.72 -11.26
N ARG A 43 -8.00 -3.59 -9.95
CA ARG A 43 -8.37 -4.73 -9.11
C ARG A 43 -9.70 -5.34 -9.57
N GLN A 44 -10.70 -4.54 -9.90
CA GLN A 44 -12.00 -5.04 -10.35
C GLN A 44 -11.88 -5.79 -11.68
N VAL A 45 -11.18 -5.20 -12.67
CA VAL A 45 -10.96 -5.83 -13.98
C VAL A 45 -10.16 -7.15 -13.84
N ALA A 46 -9.20 -7.21 -12.92
CA ALA A 46 -8.47 -8.44 -12.63
C ALA A 46 -9.36 -9.54 -12.03
N ILE A 47 -10.30 -9.19 -11.13
CA ILE A 47 -11.28 -10.14 -10.58
C ILE A 47 -12.17 -10.69 -11.70
N ASP A 48 -12.67 -9.82 -12.57
CA ASP A 48 -13.52 -10.20 -13.70
C ASP A 48 -12.75 -11.10 -14.70
N PHE A 49 -11.47 -10.82 -14.93
CA PHE A 49 -10.60 -11.65 -15.75
C PHE A 49 -10.36 -13.05 -15.15
N VAL A 50 -10.10 -13.16 -13.84
CA VAL A 50 -9.96 -14.46 -13.16
C VAL A 50 -11.27 -15.24 -13.19
N ALA A 51 -12.42 -14.57 -13.02
CA ALA A 51 -13.72 -15.19 -13.16
C ALA A 51 -13.96 -15.71 -14.59
N ALA A 52 -13.55 -14.95 -15.61
CA ALA A 52 -13.60 -15.35 -17.01
C ALA A 52 -12.74 -16.60 -17.28
N LEU A 53 -11.50 -16.64 -16.75
CA LEU A 53 -10.61 -17.80 -16.83
C LEU A 53 -11.15 -19.03 -16.09
N GLY A 54 -11.78 -18.84 -14.93
CA GLY A 54 -12.40 -19.91 -14.17
C GLY A 54 -13.49 -20.66 -14.94
N GLY A 55 -14.17 -19.99 -15.87
CA GLY A 55 -15.16 -20.61 -16.75
C GLY A 55 -14.57 -21.42 -17.91
N LEU A 56 -13.24 -21.40 -18.10
CA LEU A 56 -12.51 -22.12 -19.16
C LEU A 56 -11.72 -23.33 -18.64
N GLN A 57 -11.91 -23.73 -17.37
CA GLN A 57 -11.21 -24.86 -16.77
C GLN A 57 -11.29 -26.12 -17.67
N GLY A 58 -10.14 -26.57 -18.17
CA GLY A 58 -10.00 -27.74 -19.04
C GLY A 58 -9.91 -27.45 -20.55
N GLN A 59 -10.07 -26.20 -21.00
CA GLN A 59 -9.82 -25.83 -22.40
C GLN A 59 -8.38 -25.37 -22.60
N VAL A 60 -7.76 -25.85 -23.69
CA VAL A 60 -6.44 -25.39 -24.12
C VAL A 60 -6.58 -23.98 -24.70
N LEU A 61 -5.97 -23.01 -24.04
CA LEU A 61 -5.90 -21.63 -24.55
C LEU A 61 -5.08 -21.61 -25.84
N SER A 62 -5.53 -20.84 -26.83
CA SER A 62 -4.79 -20.64 -28.06
C SER A 62 -3.46 -19.93 -27.81
N GLU A 63 -2.43 -20.26 -28.58
CA GLU A 63 -1.09 -19.65 -28.50
C GLU A 63 -1.09 -18.10 -28.48
N PRO A 64 -1.86 -17.38 -29.33
CA PRO A 64 -1.89 -15.92 -29.29
C PRO A 64 -2.44 -15.36 -27.97
N LEU A 65 -3.40 -16.06 -27.37
CA LEU A 65 -4.06 -15.66 -26.12
C LEU A 65 -3.09 -15.87 -24.95
N GLN A 66 -2.36 -16.98 -24.95
CA GLN A 66 -1.28 -17.22 -23.99
C GLN A 66 -0.18 -16.15 -24.06
N ARG A 67 0.23 -15.75 -25.27
CA ARG A 67 1.23 -14.68 -25.45
C ARG A 67 0.77 -13.35 -24.88
N ARG A 68 -0.48 -12.96 -25.10
CA ARG A 68 -1.05 -11.72 -24.53
C ARG A 68 -1.10 -11.75 -23.00
N ILE A 69 -1.50 -12.88 -22.42
CA ILE A 69 -1.48 -13.07 -20.96
C ILE A 69 -0.06 -12.91 -20.41
N GLN A 70 0.95 -13.48 -21.07
CA GLN A 70 2.35 -13.32 -20.66
C GLN A 70 2.83 -11.86 -20.78
N GLN A 71 2.42 -11.15 -21.83
CA GLN A 71 2.73 -9.72 -21.99
C GLN A 71 2.10 -8.88 -20.87
N ILE A 72 0.81 -9.12 -20.57
CA ILE A 72 0.10 -8.47 -19.45
C ILE A 72 0.83 -8.74 -18.13
N HIS A 73 1.25 -9.98 -17.89
CA HIS A 73 2.01 -10.34 -16.70
C HIS A 73 3.34 -9.58 -16.58
N ALA A 74 4.09 -9.45 -17.69
CA ALA A 74 5.34 -8.70 -17.72
C ALA A 74 5.11 -7.21 -17.38
N THR A 75 4.11 -6.59 -18.02
CA THR A 75 3.75 -5.18 -17.77
C THR A 75 3.28 -4.96 -16.33
N LEU A 76 2.45 -5.84 -15.79
CA LEU A 76 2.00 -5.81 -14.40
C LEU A 76 3.15 -5.87 -13.39
N SER A 77 4.17 -6.68 -13.67
CA SER A 77 5.34 -6.80 -12.79
C SER A 77 6.09 -5.48 -12.69
N ILE A 78 6.27 -4.78 -13.83
CA ILE A 78 6.91 -3.46 -13.87
C ILE A 78 6.10 -2.40 -13.09
N HIS A 79 4.77 -2.41 -13.22
CA HIS A 79 3.93 -1.48 -12.47
C HIS A 79 3.98 -1.74 -10.96
N ARG A 80 4.02 -3.02 -10.53
CA ARG A 80 4.17 -3.36 -9.11
C ARG A 80 5.47 -2.83 -8.53
N ASP A 81 6.58 -2.97 -9.25
CA ASP A 81 7.86 -2.44 -8.79
C ASP A 81 7.84 -0.91 -8.69
N SER A 82 7.18 -0.23 -9.64
CA SER A 82 7.03 1.23 -9.64
C SER A 82 6.18 1.70 -8.45
N LEU A 83 5.06 1.03 -8.19
CA LEU A 83 4.20 1.30 -7.04
C LEU A 83 4.91 1.03 -5.70
N ALA A 84 5.70 -0.05 -5.60
CA ALA A 84 6.46 -0.36 -4.39
C ALA A 84 7.49 0.73 -4.07
N ARG A 85 8.14 1.30 -5.10
CA ARG A 85 9.05 2.45 -4.92
C ARG A 85 8.30 3.71 -4.49
N LEU A 86 7.14 3.99 -5.10
CA LEU A 86 6.30 5.13 -4.71
C LEU A 86 5.82 5.02 -3.26
N ALA A 87 5.39 3.83 -2.83
CA ALA A 87 4.99 3.57 -1.44
C ALA A 87 6.15 3.83 -0.47
N ALA A 88 7.36 3.34 -0.77
CA ALA A 88 8.52 3.59 0.07
C ALA A 88 8.92 5.08 0.16
N VAL A 89 8.68 5.86 -0.90
CA VAL A 89 8.89 7.32 -0.87
C VAL A 89 7.81 8.00 -0.02
N ALA A 90 6.55 7.61 -0.20
CA ALA A 90 5.44 8.13 0.59
C ALA A 90 5.61 7.84 2.09
N ASP A 91 6.05 6.63 2.46
CA ASP A 91 6.33 6.24 3.85
C ASP A 91 7.43 7.12 4.45
N ARG A 92 8.53 7.36 3.72
CA ARG A 92 9.60 8.27 4.17
C ARG A 92 9.11 9.71 4.33
N GLN A 93 8.23 10.18 3.45
CA GLN A 93 7.63 11.51 3.57
C GLN A 93 6.71 11.59 4.79
N ALA A 94 5.95 10.53 5.06
CA ALA A 94 5.12 10.43 6.26
C ALA A 94 5.98 10.44 7.53
N GLU A 95 7.10 9.69 7.57
CA GLU A 95 8.04 9.71 8.71
C GLU A 95 8.65 11.09 8.97
N VAL A 96 8.87 11.91 7.94
CA VAL A 96 9.37 13.29 8.09
C VAL A 96 8.31 14.24 8.65
N LEU A 97 7.04 14.03 8.29
CA LEU A 97 5.92 14.87 8.72
C LEU A 97 5.34 14.45 10.07
N LEU A 98 5.52 13.19 10.46
CA LEU A 98 5.23 12.73 11.80
C LEU A 98 6.30 13.29 12.75
N PRO A 99 5.94 13.98 13.84
CA PRO A 99 6.92 14.24 14.88
C PRO A 99 7.52 12.88 15.29
N PRO A 100 8.86 12.77 15.45
CA PRO A 100 9.45 11.53 15.96
C PRO A 100 8.62 11.14 17.17
N ALA A 101 8.04 9.93 17.14
CA ALA A 101 7.27 9.42 18.26
C ALA A 101 8.22 9.49 19.44
N GLU A 102 8.04 10.54 20.26
CA GLU A 102 8.94 10.80 21.37
C GLU A 102 8.92 9.50 22.15
N SER A 103 10.10 8.88 22.21
CA SER A 103 10.32 7.77 23.12
C SER A 103 9.72 8.22 24.44
N ALA A 104 8.74 7.46 24.93
CA ALA A 104 8.18 7.65 26.25
C ALA A 104 9.32 8.08 27.18
N PRO A 105 9.16 9.16 27.96
CA PRO A 105 10.28 9.83 28.58
C PRO A 105 11.15 8.80 29.28
N THR A 106 12.42 8.67 28.88
CA THR A 106 13.39 7.71 29.45
C THR A 106 13.49 7.85 30.97
N TYR A 107 13.00 8.98 31.50
CA TYR A 107 12.71 9.15 32.91
C TYR A 107 11.20 9.34 33.07
N ALA A 108 10.52 8.34 33.63
CA ALA A 108 9.28 8.59 34.33
C ALA A 108 9.50 9.77 35.30
N PRO A 109 8.51 10.65 35.55
CA PRO A 109 8.50 11.44 36.78
C PRO A 109 8.17 10.46 37.91
N GLY A 110 9.17 9.66 38.27
CA GLY A 110 9.11 8.77 39.41
C GLY A 110 8.91 9.63 40.65
N LEU A 111 7.71 9.55 41.21
CA LEU A 111 7.45 9.68 42.63
C LEU A 111 8.63 9.04 43.39
N GLY A 112 9.52 9.87 43.92
CA GLY A 112 10.82 9.40 44.39
C GLY A 112 11.64 10.46 45.08
N PHE A 113 11.01 11.37 45.82
CA PHE A 113 11.67 12.00 46.97
C PHE A 113 11.87 10.89 48.03
N SER A 114 12.88 10.05 47.83
CA SER A 114 13.30 9.09 48.86
C SER A 114 14.22 9.80 49.83
N ALA A 115 13.77 9.77 51.08
CA ALA A 115 14.50 10.13 52.28
C ALA A 115 15.92 9.52 52.31
N GLY A 116 16.89 10.31 52.78
CA GLY A 116 18.13 9.73 53.31
C GLY A 116 19.42 10.52 53.13
N VAL A 117 19.49 11.78 53.58
CA VAL A 117 20.76 12.32 54.11
C VAL A 117 20.49 12.80 55.54
N PRO A 118 21.12 12.21 56.57
CA PRO A 118 21.02 12.70 57.94
C PRO A 118 22.12 13.75 58.15
N GLY A 119 21.75 14.99 58.48
CA GLY A 119 22.74 15.93 59.01
C GLY A 119 22.39 17.41 58.83
N ALA A 120 21.86 17.98 59.92
CA ALA A 120 22.00 19.39 60.37
C ALA A 120 21.45 20.50 59.44
N ALA A 121 20.71 21.52 59.90
CA ALA A 121 20.35 21.96 61.25
C ALA A 121 19.07 22.82 61.17
N ARG A 122 18.50 23.03 62.34
CA ARG A 122 17.12 23.46 62.60
C ARG A 122 16.91 24.96 62.39
N ILE A 123 15.75 25.25 61.82
CA ILE A 123 15.17 26.57 61.62
C ILE A 123 14.38 26.92 62.88
N TYR A 124 14.91 27.77 63.78
CA TYR A 124 14.08 28.58 64.68
C TYR A 124 14.80 29.90 64.99
N SER A 125 14.21 31.00 64.56
CA SER A 125 14.43 32.31 65.18
C SER A 125 13.13 33.09 65.04
N ALA A 126 12.31 33.03 66.09
CA ALA A 126 11.23 33.96 66.35
C ALA A 126 11.29 34.37 67.83
N ALA A 127 11.07 35.67 68.04
CA ALA A 127 10.70 36.36 69.28
C ALA A 127 11.77 36.55 70.38
N GLY A 128 11.98 37.82 70.74
CA GLY A 128 12.71 38.29 71.93
C GLY A 128 13.33 39.64 71.72
#